data_AF-A0A3A6ND03-F1
#
_entry.id   AF-A0A3A6ND03-F1
#
_cell.length_a   1.000
_cell.length_b   1.000
_cell.length_c   1.000
_cell.angle_alpha   90.00
_cell.angle_beta   90.00
_cell.angle_gamma   90.00
#
_symmetry.space_group_name_H-M   'P 1'
#
loop_
_entity.id
_entity.type
_entity.pdbx_description
1 polymer ?
#
loop_
_entity_poly.entity_id
_entity_poly.type
_entity_poly.pdbx_seq_one_letter_code
_entity_poly.pdbx_strand_id
1 'polypeptide(L)'
;MKLKDDEFLYEQAVQKMRKEIAKGKTFAQACEILQELEANLRPLIQDDFLKIIIAEQHFGQGRGIDDVALFLDLPYETVEASRERIMTEFDELIAGQLSPYISKMTH
;
A
#
# COMPACT_ATOMS: atom_id res chain seq x y z
N MET A 1 -13.43 -13.42 -18.16
CA MET A 1 -14.18 -12.14 -18.09
C MET A 1 -14.13 -11.55 -16.68
N LYS A 2 -14.31 -12.33 -15.61
CA LYS A 2 -14.23 -11.86 -14.19
C LYS A 2 -12.99 -11.06 -13.78
N LEU A 3 -11.78 -11.45 -14.21
CA LEU A 3 -10.52 -10.79 -13.79
C LEU A 3 -10.48 -9.28 -14.07
N LYS A 4 -11.08 -8.83 -15.18
CA LYS A 4 -11.12 -7.40 -15.53
C LYS A 4 -12.08 -6.60 -14.64
N ASP A 5 -13.15 -7.24 -14.19
CA ASP A 5 -14.15 -6.62 -13.33
C ASP A 5 -13.58 -6.45 -11.91
N ASP A 6 -12.84 -7.45 -11.42
CA ASP A 6 -12.18 -7.43 -10.11
C ASP A 6 -11.04 -6.39 -10.05
N GLU A 7 -10.22 -6.30 -11.11
CA GLU A 7 -9.15 -5.30 -11.25
C GLU A 7 -9.74 -3.88 -11.29
N PHE A 8 -10.80 -3.66 -12.07
CA PHE A 8 -11.48 -2.37 -12.15
C PHE A 8 -12.12 -1.95 -10.81
N LEU A 9 -12.69 -2.91 -10.06
CA LEU A 9 -13.24 -2.67 -8.74
C LEU A 9 -12.16 -2.27 -7.73
N TYR A 10 -11.03 -2.99 -7.76
CA TYR A 10 -9.86 -2.68 -6.95
C TYR A 10 -9.33 -1.27 -7.22
N GLU A 11 -9.09 -0.92 -8.49
CA GLU A 11 -8.60 0.40 -8.86
C GLU A 11 -9.55 1.51 -8.42
N GLN A 12 -10.85 1.32 -8.62
CA GLN A 12 -11.85 2.27 -8.15
C GLN A 12 -11.83 2.45 -6.63
N ALA A 13 -11.69 1.35 -5.88
CA ALA A 13 -11.61 1.39 -4.43
C ALA A 13 -10.39 2.20 -3.97
N VAL A 14 -9.21 1.89 -4.48
CA VAL A 14 -7.96 2.62 -4.21
C VAL A 14 -8.09 4.11 -4.55
N GLN A 15 -8.66 4.44 -5.71
CA GLN A 15 -8.85 5.84 -6.11
C GLN A 15 -9.84 6.60 -5.21
N LYS A 16 -10.92 5.95 -4.77
CA LYS A 16 -11.87 6.54 -3.83
C LYS A 16 -11.22 6.76 -2.47
N MET A 17 -10.49 5.78 -1.94
CA MET A 17 -9.76 5.92 -0.67
C MET A 17 -8.75 7.08 -0.74
N ARG A 18 -7.97 7.17 -1.82
CA ARG A 18 -7.01 8.28 -2.03
C ARG A 18 -7.71 9.65 -2.01
N LYS A 19 -8.89 9.76 -2.64
CA LYS A 19 -9.69 11.00 -2.63
C LYS A 19 -10.18 11.36 -1.23
N GLU A 20 -10.54 10.37 -0.41
CA GLU A 20 -10.96 10.63 0.97
C GLU A 20 -9.79 11.12 1.83
N ILE A 21 -8.61 10.50 1.71
CA ILE A 21 -7.38 10.96 2.38
C ILE A 21 -7.01 12.38 1.94
N ALA A 22 -7.10 12.70 0.64
CA ALA A 22 -6.84 14.05 0.13
C ALA A 22 -7.81 15.13 0.65
N LYS A 23 -8.99 14.73 1.17
CA LYS A 23 -9.93 15.64 1.84
C LYS A 23 -9.62 15.81 3.34
N GLY A 24 -8.54 15.22 3.84
CA GLY A 24 -8.15 15.25 5.25
C GLY A 24 -8.88 14.22 6.11
N LYS A 25 -9.49 13.18 5.51
CA LYS A 25 -10.03 12.05 6.28
C LYS A 25 -8.92 11.14 6.76
N THR A 26 -9.17 10.46 7.87
CA THR A 26 -8.26 9.45 8.42
C THR A 26 -8.26 8.17 7.59
N PHE A 27 -7.27 7.29 7.82
CA PHE A 27 -7.23 5.98 7.16
C PHE A 27 -8.48 5.16 7.48
N ALA A 28 -8.91 5.12 8.74
CA ALA A 28 -10.12 4.39 9.14
C ALA A 28 -11.37 4.91 8.40
N GLN A 29 -11.53 6.23 8.27
CA GLN A 29 -12.64 6.84 7.54
C GLN A 29 -12.57 6.56 6.04
N ALA A 30 -11.37 6.54 5.45
CA ALA A 30 -11.20 6.16 4.05
C ALA A 30 -11.61 4.69 3.81
N CYS A 31 -11.36 3.80 4.76
CA CYS A 31 -11.76 2.39 4.69
C CYS A 31 -13.27 2.16 4.73
N GLU A 32 -14.07 3.11 5.22
CA GLU A 32 -15.54 3.00 5.24
C GLU A 32 -16.14 2.88 3.84
N ILE A 33 -15.47 3.42 2.81
CA ILE A 33 -15.93 3.31 1.41
C ILE A 33 -15.95 1.87 0.90
N LEU A 34 -15.27 0.95 1.60
CA LEU A 34 -15.19 -0.47 1.24
C LEU A 34 -16.33 -1.31 1.84
N GLN A 35 -17.25 -0.71 2.61
CA GLN A 35 -18.34 -1.43 3.27
C GLN A 35 -19.28 -2.16 2.30
N GLU A 36 -19.36 -1.70 1.05
CA GLU A 36 -20.17 -2.32 -0.01
C GLU A 36 -19.46 -3.50 -0.71
N LEU A 37 -18.15 -3.69 -0.46
CA LEU A 37 -17.37 -4.78 -1.05
C LEU A 37 -17.51 -6.08 -0.28
N GLU A 38 -17.17 -7.21 -0.90
CA GLU A 38 -17.14 -8.50 -0.24
C GLU A 38 -16.15 -8.51 0.95
N ALA A 39 -16.54 -9.14 2.06
CA ALA A 39 -15.81 -9.06 3.33
C ALA A 39 -14.37 -9.61 3.26
N ASN A 40 -14.13 -10.59 2.37
CA ASN A 40 -12.80 -11.14 2.08
C ASN A 40 -11.91 -10.19 1.26
N LEU A 41 -12.50 -9.30 0.45
CA LEU A 41 -11.75 -8.38 -0.41
C LEU A 41 -11.32 -7.11 0.33
N ARG A 42 -12.12 -6.66 1.31
CA ARG A 42 -11.83 -5.46 2.11
C ARG A 42 -10.44 -5.47 2.76
N PRO A 43 -10.03 -6.49 3.54
CA PRO A 43 -8.73 -6.46 4.21
C PRO A 43 -7.56 -6.45 3.23
N LEU A 44 -7.71 -7.08 2.06
CA LEU A 44 -6.69 -7.07 1.01
C LEU A 44 -6.49 -5.65 0.46
N ILE A 45 -7.59 -4.98 0.10
CA ILE A 45 -7.55 -3.59 -0.39
C ILE A 45 -7.03 -2.64 0.69
N GLN A 46 -7.42 -2.85 1.95
CA GLN A 46 -6.96 -2.00 3.06
C GLN A 46 -5.45 -2.11 3.27
N ASP A 47 -4.90 -3.33 3.32
CA ASP A 47 -3.47 -3.54 3.51
C ASP A 47 -2.65 -3.01 2.32
N ASP A 48 -3.10 -3.28 1.09
CA ASP A 48 -2.44 -2.75 -0.11
C ASP A 48 -2.51 -1.23 -0.17
N PHE A 49 -3.67 -0.64 0.14
CA PHE A 49 -3.81 0.81 0.15
C PHE A 49 -2.95 1.47 1.23
N LEU A 50 -2.82 0.85 2.41
CA LEU A 50 -1.92 1.34 3.45
C LEU A 50 -0.47 1.40 2.95
N LYS A 51 0.00 0.34 2.28
CA LYS A 51 1.33 0.32 1.67
C LYS A 51 1.49 1.40 0.60
N ILE A 52 0.50 1.56 -0.28
CA ILE A 52 0.49 2.56 -1.35
C ILE A 52 0.58 3.97 -0.76
N ILE A 53 -0.29 4.34 0.19
CA ILE A 53 -0.32 5.70 0.72
C ILE A 53 0.93 6.01 1.54
N ILE A 54 1.47 5.04 2.29
CA ILE A 54 2.76 5.20 2.99
C ILE A 54 3.87 5.42 1.97
N ALA A 55 3.91 4.65 0.89
CA ALA A 55 4.93 4.82 -0.13
C ALA A 55 4.86 6.18 -0.81
N GLU A 56 3.65 6.64 -1.15
CA GLU A 56 3.41 7.96 -1.74
C GLU A 56 3.86 9.08 -0.78
N GLN A 57 3.52 9.00 0.51
CA GLN A 57 3.82 10.05 1.48
C GLN A 57 5.29 10.04 1.94
N HIS A 58 5.81 8.87 2.33
CA HIS A 58 7.15 8.75 2.88
C HIS A 58 8.22 8.76 1.79
N PHE A 59 8.17 7.82 0.86
CA PHE A 59 9.20 7.70 -0.18
C PHE A 59 8.98 8.69 -1.33
N GLY A 60 7.72 8.95 -1.70
CA GLY A 60 7.38 9.87 -2.79
C GLY A 60 7.49 11.34 -2.42
N GLN A 61 7.07 11.73 -1.22
CA GLN A 61 7.02 13.13 -0.77
C GLN A 61 8.04 13.48 0.32
N GLY A 62 8.78 12.49 0.85
CA GLY A 62 9.81 12.71 1.86
C GLY A 62 9.27 13.02 3.26
N ARG A 63 8.00 12.72 3.55
CA ARG A 63 7.39 12.94 4.87
C ARG A 63 7.98 11.97 5.90
N GLY A 64 8.24 12.43 7.14
CA GLY A 64 8.66 11.57 8.25
C GLY A 64 7.61 10.52 8.61
N ILE A 65 8.00 9.37 9.17
CA ILE A 65 7.05 8.29 9.52
C ILE A 65 6.10 8.72 10.65
N ASP A 66 6.59 9.51 11.58
CA ASP A 66 5.81 10.21 12.61
C ASP A 66 4.74 11.12 11.99
N ASP A 67 5.13 11.94 11.02
CA ASP A 67 4.21 12.81 10.28
C ASP A 67 3.19 12.00 9.45
N VAL A 68 3.59 10.86 8.87
CA VAL A 68 2.67 9.96 8.14
C VAL A 68 1.67 9.33 9.11
N ALA A 69 2.12 8.87 10.28
CA ALA A 69 1.26 8.30 11.31
C ALA A 69 0.22 9.32 11.80
N LEU A 70 0.64 10.56 12.04
CA LEU A 70 -0.27 11.65 12.37
C LEU A 70 -1.26 11.95 11.23
N PHE A 71 -0.77 12.00 9.99
CA PHE A 71 -1.60 12.28 8.80
C PHE A 71 -2.68 11.21 8.58
N LEU A 72 -2.36 9.95 8.82
CA LEU A 72 -3.29 8.82 8.63
C LEU A 72 -4.14 8.53 9.88
N ASP A 73 -3.86 9.17 11.01
CA ASP A 73 -4.42 8.89 12.34
C ASP A 73 -4.24 7.42 12.72
N LEU A 74 -3.00 6.93 12.63
CA LEU A 74 -2.60 5.57 12.95
C LEU A 74 -1.49 5.55 14.00
N PRO A 75 -1.38 4.47 14.81
CA PRO A 75 -0.22 4.28 15.69
C PRO A 75 1.09 4.27 14.88
N TYR A 76 2.13 4.89 15.41
CA TYR A 76 3.45 4.94 14.80
C TYR A 76 3.95 3.54 14.42
N GLU A 77 3.80 2.58 15.33
CA GLU A 77 4.25 1.20 15.16
C GLU A 77 3.57 0.49 13.99
N THR A 78 2.30 0.85 13.71
CA THR A 78 1.57 0.30 12.56
C THR A 78 2.13 0.80 11.24
N VAL A 79 2.46 2.09 11.18
CA VAL A 79 3.03 2.71 9.98
C VAL A 79 4.47 2.23 9.76
N GLU A 80 5.28 2.18 10.83
CA GLU A 80 6.66 1.66 10.77
C GLU A 80 6.68 0.20 10.31
N ALA A 81 5.85 -0.67 10.88
CA ALA A 81 5.77 -2.07 10.46
C ALA A 81 5.33 -2.22 8.98
N SER A 82 4.44 -1.35 8.50
CA SER A 82 4.05 -1.35 7.09
C SER A 82 5.18 -0.83 6.18
N ARG A 83 5.95 0.18 6.62
CA ARG A 83 7.15 0.65 5.92
C ARG A 83 8.18 -0.46 5.81
N GLU A 84 8.44 -1.19 6.89
CA GLU A 84 9.36 -2.33 6.88
C GLU A 84 8.93 -3.40 5.88
N ARG A 85 7.64 -3.75 5.84
CA ARG A 85 7.10 -4.69 4.84
C ARG A 85 7.35 -4.22 3.41
N ILE A 86 7.13 -2.94 3.10
CA ILE A 86 7.44 -2.39 1.77
C ILE A 86 8.92 -2.58 1.42
N MET A 87 9.83 -2.31 2.37
CA MET A 87 11.26 -2.46 2.15
C MET A 87 11.66 -3.93 1.95
N THR A 88 11.11 -4.85 2.74
CA THR A 88 11.36 -6.29 2.59
C THR A 88 10.85 -6.80 1.24
N GLU A 89 9.62 -6.45 0.86
CA GLU A 89 9.04 -6.81 -0.45
C GLU A 89 9.91 -6.27 -1.61
N PHE A 90 10.44 -5.05 -1.47
CA PHE A 90 11.35 -4.46 -2.45
C PHE A 90 12.69 -5.19 -2.54
N ASP A 91 13.32 -5.50 -1.40
CA ASP A 91 14.59 -6.23 -1.35
C ASP A 91 14.46 -7.63 -1.97
N GLU A 92 13.36 -8.34 -1.68
CA GLU A 92 13.05 -9.65 -2.27
C GLU A 92 12.88 -9.57 -3.79
N LEU A 93 12.18 -8.54 -4.29
CA LEU A 93 12.02 -8.31 -5.72
C LEU A 93 13.37 -8.10 -6.42
N ILE A 94 14.24 -7.28 -5.84
CA ILE A 94 15.58 -7.01 -6.36
C ILE A 94 16.47 -8.26 -6.31
N ALA A 95 16.45 -9.01 -5.21
CA ALA A 95 17.20 -10.26 -5.08
C ALA A 95 16.77 -11.31 -6.12
N GLY A 96 15.46 -11.43 -6.37
CA GLY A 96 14.90 -12.28 -7.42
C GLY A 96 15.35 -11.89 -8.83
N GLN A 97 15.49 -10.58 -9.10
CA GLN A 97 15.97 -10.06 -10.39
C GLN A 97 17.49 -10.19 -10.58
N LEU A 98 18.29 -10.17 -9.51
CA LEU A 98 19.75 -10.29 -9.57
C LEU A 98 20.25 -11.74 -9.69
N SER A 99 19.48 -12.72 -9.19
CA SER A 99 19.82 -14.16 -9.26
C SER A 99 20.21 -14.66 -10.67
N PRO A 100 19.47 -14.34 -11.76
CA PRO A 100 19.87 -14.75 -13.11
C PRO A 100 21.14 -14.08 -13.64
N TYR A 101 21.52 -12.89 -13.12
CA TYR A 101 22.71 -12.17 -13.60
C TYR A 101 24.00 -12.68 -12.95
N ILE A 102 23.95 -13.02 -11.66
CA ILE A 102 25.11 -13.61 -10.95
C ILE A 102 25.45 -14.98 -11.57
N SER A 103 24.44 -15.79 -11.88
CA SER A 103 24.62 -17.12 -12.46
C SER A 103 25.24 -17.12 -13.86
N LYS A 104 25.18 -15.99 -14.59
CA LYS A 104 25.79 -15.82 -15.93
C LYS A 104 27.24 -15.31 -15.90
N MET A 105 27.70 -14.77 -14.78
CA MET A 105 29.11 -14.32 -14.64
C MET A 105 30.03 -15.40 -14.05
N THR A 106 29.46 -16.47 -13.51
CA THR A 106 30.19 -17.58 -12.88
C THR A 106 30.42 -18.77 -13.82
N HIS A 107 30.18 -18.62 -15.12
CA HIS A 107 30.47 -19.61 -16.17
C HIS A 107 31.25 -19.01 -17.32
#